data_AF-A0A2I1D3P1-F1
#
_entry.id   AF-A0A2I1D3P1-F1
#
_cell.length_a   1.000
_cell.length_b   1.000
_cell.length_c   1.000
_cell.angle_alpha   90.00
_cell.angle_beta   90.00
_cell.angle_gamma   90.00
#
_symmetry.space_group_name_H-M   'P 1'
#
loop_
_entity.id
_entity.type
_entity.pdbx_description
1 polymer ?
#
loop_
_entity_poly.entity_id
_entity_poly.type
_entity_poly.pdbx_seq_one_letter_code
_entity_poly.pdbx_strand_id
1 'polypeptide(L)'
;GAFNVSFRMKFEDGGSALIRFPKLGATMFPEENVRNEVAVIRYIQEHISIPVPFILHWESKNESPLHLGPFILMEYIDHDTDLGTALNTPTLSPEDRPILDLSIYIDKLEMLYGQMADILLQLSQISLSRIGSPVPN
;
A
#
# COMPACT_ATOMS: atom_id res chain seq x y z
N GLY A 1 6.56 -7.72 -1.93
CA GLY A 1 7.44 -6.93 -1.04
C GLY A 1 8.12 -7.82 -0.02
N ALA A 2 8.94 -7.26 0.88
CA ALA A 2 9.68 -8.05 1.88
C ALA A 2 8.75 -8.76 2.88
N PHE A 3 7.68 -8.09 3.30
CA PHE A 3 6.76 -8.56 4.36
C PHE A 3 5.40 -9.05 3.85
N ASN A 4 5.02 -8.69 2.62
CA ASN A 4 3.72 -9.01 2.05
C ASN A 4 3.86 -9.51 0.61
N VAL A 5 3.03 -10.49 0.26
CA VAL A 5 2.80 -10.95 -1.11
C VAL A 5 1.45 -10.41 -1.57
N SER A 6 1.40 -9.89 -2.79
CA SER A 6 0.17 -9.33 -3.36
C SER A 6 -0.02 -9.84 -4.77
N PHE A 7 -1.26 -10.18 -5.10
CA PHE A 7 -1.67 -10.64 -6.42
C PHE A 7 -2.75 -9.71 -6.96
N ARG A 8 -2.53 -9.14 -8.15
CA ARG A 8 -3.56 -8.44 -8.90
C ARG A 8 -4.41 -9.46 -9.63
N MET A 9 -5.70 -9.48 -9.33
CA MET A 9 -6.71 -10.26 -10.05
C MET A 9 -7.33 -9.33 -11.09
N LYS A 10 -7.30 -9.75 -12.36
CA LYS A 10 -7.94 -9.05 -13.47
C LYS A 10 -9.19 -9.82 -13.87
N PHE A 11 -10.31 -9.12 -13.98
CA PHE A 11 -11.60 -9.70 -14.34
C PHE A 11 -11.92 -9.42 -15.81
N GLU A 12 -12.76 -10.26 -16.42
CA GLU A 12 -13.11 -10.17 -17.85
C GLU A 12 -13.90 -8.90 -18.18
N ASP A 13 -14.60 -8.32 -17.20
CA ASP A 13 -15.32 -7.06 -17.32
C ASP A 13 -14.40 -5.82 -17.30
N GLY A 14 -13.09 -6.03 -17.22
CA GLY A 14 -12.08 -4.97 -17.14
C GLY A 14 -11.77 -4.51 -15.72
N GLY A 15 -12.49 -5.00 -14.70
CA GLY A 15 -12.23 -4.71 -13.30
C GLY A 15 -10.91 -5.30 -12.81
N SER A 16 -10.37 -4.74 -11.72
CA SER A 16 -9.19 -5.29 -11.03
C SER A 16 -9.34 -5.21 -9.52
N ALA A 17 -8.90 -6.26 -8.83
CA ALA A 17 -8.78 -6.27 -7.38
C ALA A 17 -7.38 -6.75 -6.97
N LEU A 18 -6.95 -6.36 -5.78
CA LEU A 18 -5.70 -6.79 -5.18
C LEU A 18 -6.01 -7.67 -3.98
N ILE A 19 -5.47 -8.89 -3.98
CA ILE A 19 -5.42 -9.72 -2.77
C ILE A 19 -4.01 -9.69 -2.18
N ARG A 20 -3.91 -9.46 -0.87
CA ARG A 20 -2.64 -9.30 -0.15
C ARG A 20 -2.60 -10.22 1.07
N PHE A 21 -1.46 -10.89 1.22
CA PHE A 21 -1.15 -11.78 2.33
C PHE A 21 0.12 -11.32 3.06
N PRO A 22 0.12 -11.30 4.40
CA PRO A 22 1.36 -11.25 5.17
C PRO A 22 2.21 -12.49 4.85
N LYS A 23 3.48 -12.29 4.56
CA LYS A 23 4.41 -13.38 4.27
C LYS A 23 4.71 -14.15 5.57
N LEU A 24 4.41 -15.44 5.55
CA LEU A 24 4.69 -16.35 6.66
C LEU A 24 6.18 -16.29 7.04
N GLY A 25 6.46 -16.18 8.34
CA GLY A 25 7.82 -16.10 8.88
C GLY A 25 8.52 -14.75 8.73
N ALA A 26 7.97 -13.80 7.96
CA ALA A 26 8.49 -12.43 7.87
C ALA A 26 7.75 -11.45 8.80
N THR A 27 6.52 -11.80 9.21
CA THR A 27 5.68 -10.99 10.12
C THR A 27 5.43 -11.76 11.42
N MET A 28 5.72 -11.12 12.57
CA MET A 28 5.59 -11.74 13.90
C MET A 28 4.11 -11.94 14.31
N PHE A 29 3.24 -10.98 14.00
CA PHE A 29 1.82 -10.99 14.33
C PHE A 29 0.96 -10.72 13.07
N PRO A 30 0.78 -11.72 12.18
CA PRO A 30 0.13 -11.49 10.89
C PRO A 30 -1.34 -11.07 11.03
N GLU A 31 -2.06 -11.61 12.02
CA GLU A 31 -3.46 -11.26 12.31
C GLU A 31 -3.60 -9.80 12.77
N GLU A 32 -2.78 -9.41 13.75
CA GLU A 32 -2.75 -8.04 14.25
C GLU A 32 -2.34 -7.06 13.15
N ASN A 33 -1.35 -7.43 12.33
CA ASN A 33 -0.90 -6.62 11.21
C ASN A 33 -2.04 -6.38 10.19
N VAL A 34 -2.79 -7.42 9.81
CA VAL A 34 -3.91 -7.28 8.88
C VAL A 34 -5.01 -6.39 9.48
N ARG A 35 -5.38 -6.62 10.74
CA ARG A 35 -6.40 -5.81 11.43
C ARG A 35 -5.99 -4.34 11.51
N ASN A 36 -4.74 -4.07 11.88
CA ASN A 36 -4.20 -2.71 11.98
C ASN A 36 -4.14 -2.04 10.60
N GLU A 37 -3.67 -2.75 9.57
CA GLU A 37 -3.59 -2.22 8.19
C GLU A 37 -4.98 -1.84 7.68
N VAL A 38 -5.99 -2.71 7.84
CA VAL A 38 -7.38 -2.42 7.43
C VAL A 38 -7.95 -1.23 8.20
N ALA A 39 -7.73 -1.17 9.52
CA ALA A 39 -8.25 -0.07 10.33
C ALA A 39 -7.62 1.27 9.95
N VAL A 40 -6.30 1.30 9.69
CA VAL A 40 -5.62 2.51 9.23
C VAL A 40 -6.11 2.95 7.85
N ILE A 41 -6.26 2.02 6.90
CA ILE A 41 -6.76 2.35 5.55
C ILE A 41 -8.16 2.96 5.62
N ARG A 42 -9.08 2.33 6.36
CA ARG A 42 -10.45 2.86 6.55
C ARG A 42 -10.44 4.23 7.23
N TYR A 43 -9.60 4.39 8.25
CA TYR A 43 -9.47 5.66 8.95
C TYR A 43 -8.97 6.77 8.00
N ILE A 44 -7.92 6.50 7.22
CA ILE A 44 -7.38 7.43 6.23
C ILE A 44 -8.47 7.82 5.23
N GLN A 45 -9.19 6.84 4.69
CA GLN A 45 -10.26 7.05 3.71
C GLN A 45 -11.37 7.99 4.22
N GLU A 46 -11.64 7.97 5.53
CA GLU A 46 -12.68 8.79 6.16
C GLU A 46 -12.21 10.20 6.55
N HIS A 47 -10.91 10.39 6.82
CA HIS A 47 -10.40 11.59 7.49
C HIS A 47 -9.53 12.49 6.61
N ILE A 48 -8.89 11.97 5.56
CA ILE A 48 -8.00 12.75 4.70
C ILE A 48 -8.25 12.46 3.22
N SER A 49 -7.75 13.35 2.35
CA SER A 49 -8.06 13.31 0.91
C SER A 49 -7.16 12.36 0.11
N ILE A 50 -6.17 11.74 0.76
CA ILE A 50 -5.24 10.84 0.09
C ILE A 50 -6.00 9.64 -0.48
N PRO A 51 -5.85 9.32 -1.77
CA PRO A 51 -6.46 8.14 -2.35
C PRO A 51 -5.83 6.89 -1.73
N VAL A 52 -6.66 6.09 -1.07
CA VAL A 52 -6.32 4.77 -0.54
C VAL A 52 -7.27 3.72 -1.11
N PRO A 53 -6.83 2.46 -1.26
CA PRO A 53 -7.67 1.43 -1.88
C PRO A 53 -8.87 1.12 -1.00
N PHE A 54 -10.04 0.96 -1.61
CA PHE A 54 -11.23 0.53 -0.88
C PHE A 54 -11.07 -0.94 -0.42
N ILE A 55 -11.33 -1.20 0.87
CA ILE A 55 -11.28 -2.55 1.42
C ILE A 55 -12.58 -3.29 1.07
N LEU A 56 -12.49 -4.25 0.14
CA LEU A 56 -13.61 -5.09 -0.28
C LEU A 56 -13.91 -6.17 0.77
N HIS A 57 -12.87 -6.83 1.27
CA HIS A 57 -12.99 -7.88 2.28
C HIS A 57 -11.67 -8.10 3.01
N TRP A 58 -11.69 -8.65 4.21
CA TRP A 58 -10.50 -9.11 4.92
C TRP A 58 -10.89 -10.18 5.94
N GLU A 59 -10.02 -11.14 6.19
CA GLU A 59 -10.29 -12.27 7.08
C GLU A 59 -9.07 -12.67 7.89
N SER A 60 -9.36 -13.30 9.03
CA SER A 60 -8.36 -14.00 9.83
C SER A 60 -8.05 -15.39 9.26
N LYS A 61 -6.95 -16.01 9.71
CA LYS A 61 -6.53 -17.35 9.24
C LYS A 61 -7.61 -18.41 9.38
N ASN A 62 -8.41 -18.37 10.44
CA ASN A 62 -9.42 -19.38 10.73
C ASN A 62 -10.67 -19.25 9.86
N GLU A 63 -10.85 -18.09 9.23
CA GLU A 63 -11.98 -17.77 8.37
C GLU A 63 -11.62 -17.96 6.89
N SER A 64 -10.31 -17.93 6.56
CA SER A 64 -9.82 -18.14 5.20
C SER A 64 -10.18 -19.54 4.67
N PRO A 65 -10.84 -19.67 3.50
CA PRO A 65 -11.28 -20.95 2.93
C PRO A 65 -10.17 -21.99 2.75
N LEU A 66 -8.93 -21.54 2.58
CA LEU A 66 -7.75 -22.38 2.36
C LEU A 66 -6.79 -22.39 3.57
N HIS A 67 -7.13 -21.73 4.68
CA HIS A 67 -6.31 -21.60 5.88
C HIS A 67 -4.89 -21.08 5.61
N LEU A 68 -4.73 -20.29 4.54
CA LEU A 68 -3.43 -19.78 4.06
C LEU A 68 -2.86 -18.66 4.95
N GLY A 69 -3.63 -18.21 5.93
CA GLY A 69 -3.32 -17.07 6.78
C GLY A 69 -4.33 -15.94 6.59
N PRO A 70 -4.19 -14.85 7.36
CA PRO A 70 -5.04 -13.68 7.19
C PRO A 70 -4.73 -12.98 5.86
N PHE A 71 -5.71 -12.29 5.31
CA PHE A 71 -5.55 -11.59 4.04
C PHE A 71 -6.43 -10.35 3.95
N ILE A 72 -6.11 -9.48 2.99
CA ILE A 72 -6.90 -8.32 2.62
C ILE A 72 -7.21 -8.39 1.13
N LEU A 73 -8.49 -8.32 0.78
CA LEU A 73 -8.99 -8.09 -0.56
C LEU A 73 -9.41 -6.62 -0.68
N MET A 74 -8.80 -5.91 -1.61
CA MET A 74 -9.02 -4.48 -1.79
C MET A 74 -9.08 -4.11 -3.27
N GLU A 75 -9.58 -2.92 -3.55
CA GLU A 75 -9.53 -2.32 -4.88
C GLU A 75 -8.08 -2.21 -5.37
N TYR A 76 -7.87 -2.44 -6.66
CA TYR A 76 -6.62 -2.08 -7.30
C TYR A 76 -6.71 -0.64 -7.81
N ILE A 77 -5.86 0.25 -7.29
CA ILE A 77 -5.74 1.61 -7.83
C ILE A 77 -4.92 1.54 -9.11
N ASP A 78 -5.57 1.77 -10.25
CA ASP A 78 -4.88 1.92 -11.52
C ASP A 78 -3.95 3.14 -11.49
N HIS A 79 -2.71 2.93 -11.91
CA HIS A 79 -1.67 3.94 -11.96
C HIS A 79 -0.79 3.70 -13.19
N ASP A 80 -0.24 4.78 -13.74
CA ASP A 80 0.66 4.74 -14.88
C ASP A 80 2.06 4.22 -14.48
N THR A 81 2.54 4.68 -13.31
CA THR A 81 3.86 4.32 -12.76
C THR A 81 3.86 4.49 -11.24
N ASP A 82 4.81 3.86 -10.56
CA ASP A 82 5.18 4.22 -9.20
C ASP A 82 6.29 5.28 -9.19
N LEU A 83 6.45 5.95 -8.04
CA LEU A 83 7.44 7.01 -7.85
C LEU A 83 8.88 6.50 -8.00
N GLY A 84 9.16 5.27 -7.56
CA GLY A 84 10.49 4.67 -7.69
C GLY A 84 10.89 4.57 -9.15
N THR A 85 10.01 3.99 -9.97
CA THR A 85 10.18 3.92 -11.43
C THR A 85 10.26 5.31 -12.06
N ALA A 86 9.42 6.26 -11.65
CA ALA A 86 9.37 7.61 -12.21
C ALA A 86 10.64 8.45 -11.98
N LEU A 87 11.35 8.18 -10.88
CA LEU A 87 12.60 8.84 -10.48
C LEU A 87 13.86 8.08 -10.90
N ASN A 88 13.73 6.80 -11.28
CA ASN A 88 14.90 5.96 -11.54
C ASN A 88 15.59 6.34 -12.86
N THR A 89 16.89 6.07 -12.92
CA THR A 89 17.69 6.24 -14.14
C THR A 89 17.20 5.25 -15.22
N PRO A 90 16.79 5.72 -16.42
CA PRO A 90 16.16 4.86 -17.44
C PRO A 90 17.00 3.67 -17.94
N THR A 91 18.32 3.73 -17.77
CA THR A 91 19.24 2.69 -18.22
C THR A 91 19.40 1.53 -17.24
N LEU A 92 18.82 1.64 -16.03
CA LEU A 92 18.93 0.62 -15.00
C LEU A 92 17.84 -0.43 -15.17
N SER A 93 18.22 -1.69 -14.98
CA SER A 93 17.26 -2.79 -14.95
C SER A 93 16.45 -2.76 -13.64
N PRO A 94 15.28 -3.42 -13.59
CA PRO A 94 14.51 -3.56 -12.35
C PRO A 94 15.26 -4.28 -11.22
N GLU A 95 16.30 -5.05 -11.54
CA GLU A 95 17.13 -5.76 -10.56
C GLU A 95 18.25 -4.87 -9.99
N ASP A 96 18.61 -3.81 -10.70
CA ASP A 96 19.60 -2.86 -10.25
C ASP A 96 19.08 -2.00 -9.10
N ARG A 97 19.99 -1.58 -8.23
CA ARG A 97 19.66 -0.62 -7.18
C ARG A 97 19.18 0.68 -7.84
N PRO A 98 18.01 1.21 -7.48
CA PRO A 98 17.51 2.44 -8.09
C PRO A 98 18.41 3.63 -7.75
N ILE A 99 18.66 4.46 -8.76
CA ILE A 99 19.46 5.70 -8.68
C ILE A 99 18.63 6.81 -9.32
N LEU A 100 18.53 7.95 -8.64
CA LEU A 100 17.86 9.13 -9.16
C LEU A 100 18.43 9.53 -10.53
N ASP A 101 17.57 9.65 -11.53
CA ASP A 101 17.93 10.19 -12.84
C ASP A 101 18.34 11.66 -12.71
N LEU A 102 19.63 11.96 -12.88
CA LEU A 102 20.15 13.33 -12.82
C LEU A 102 19.74 14.18 -14.03
N SER A 103 19.21 13.57 -15.08
CA SER A 103 18.69 14.26 -16.26
C SER A 103 17.18 14.51 -16.20
N ILE A 104 16.52 14.13 -15.09
CA ILE A 104 15.10 14.40 -14.89
C ILE A 104 14.84 15.91 -14.95
N TYR A 105 13.79 16.30 -15.68
CA TYR A 105 13.35 17.69 -15.70
C TYR A 105 13.02 18.17 -14.29
N ILE A 106 13.56 19.32 -13.90
CA ILE A 106 13.39 19.87 -12.57
C ILE A 106 11.91 20.06 -12.20
N ASP A 107 11.08 20.51 -13.15
CA ASP A 107 9.63 20.67 -12.95
C ASP A 107 8.94 19.34 -12.61
N LYS A 108 9.38 18.23 -13.24
CA LYS A 108 8.86 16.89 -12.93
C LYS A 108 9.29 16.45 -11.54
N LEU A 109 10.55 16.73 -11.17
CA LEU A 109 11.07 16.41 -9.84
C LEU A 109 10.33 17.18 -8.75
N GLU A 110 10.16 18.49 -8.93
CA GLU A 110 9.41 19.35 -8.01
C GLU A 110 7.95 18.91 -7.88
N MET A 111 7.29 18.57 -9.00
CA MET A 111 5.93 18.05 -8.99
C MET A 111 5.82 16.77 -8.15
N LEU A 112 6.69 15.78 -8.38
CA LEU A 112 6.65 14.49 -7.69
C LEU A 112 6.93 14.63 -6.19
N TYR A 113 7.98 15.37 -5.82
CA TYR A 113 8.29 15.63 -4.41
C TYR A 113 7.25 16.52 -3.73
N GLY A 114 6.62 17.45 -4.46
CA GLY A 114 5.50 18.24 -3.98
C GLY A 114 4.29 17.36 -3.60
N GLN A 115 3.94 16.41 -4.45
CA GLN A 115 2.87 15.43 -4.16
C GLN A 115 3.20 14.56 -2.93
N MET A 116 4.45 14.10 -2.79
CA MET A 116 4.88 13.37 -1.60
C MET A 116 4.79 14.23 -0.33
N ALA A 117 5.23 15.48 -0.41
CA ALA A 117 5.21 16.40 0.71
C ALA A 117 3.77 16.68 1.18
N ASP A 118 2.84 16.84 0.24
CA ASP A 118 1.41 16.99 0.54
C ASP A 118 0.83 15.75 1.23
N ILE A 119 1.13 14.55 0.72
CA ILE A 119 0.76 13.26 1.35
C ILE A 119 1.29 13.17 2.78
N LEU A 120 2.59 13.45 2.99
CA LEU A 120 3.20 13.38 4.30
C LEU A 120 2.62 14.42 5.27
N LEU A 121 2.30 15.62 4.77
CA LEU A 121 1.67 16.66 5.56
C LEU A 121 0.28 16.24 6.02
N GLN A 122 -0.56 15.73 5.14
CA GLN A 122 -1.90 15.22 5.48
C GLN A 122 -1.83 14.07 6.50
N LEU A 123 -0.92 13.11 6.32
CA LEU A 123 -0.71 12.00 7.26
C LEU A 123 -0.25 12.49 8.64
N SER A 124 0.60 13.53 8.69
CA SER A 124 1.12 14.08 9.96
C SER A 124 0.05 14.73 10.82
N GLN A 125 -1.08 15.13 10.22
CA GLN A 125 -2.19 15.77 10.90
C GLN A 125 -3.18 14.77 11.52
N ILE A 126 -3.03 13.47 11.22
CA ILE A 126 -3.86 12.43 11.81
C ILE A 126 -3.59 12.32 13.32
N SER A 127 -4.65 12.45 14.11
CA SER A 127 -4.63 12.18 15.54
C SER A 127 -5.31 10.85 15.83
N LEU A 128 -4.58 9.89 16.40
CA LEU A 128 -5.12 8.63 16.87
C LEU A 128 -5.36 8.70 18.38
N SER A 129 -6.44 8.07 18.85
CA SER A 129 -6.78 8.00 20.28
C SER A 129 -5.80 7.17 21.11
N ARG A 130 -4.95 6.36 20.46
CA ARG A 130 -3.97 5.48 21.07
C ARG A 130 -2.67 5.47 20.27
N ILE A 131 -1.56 5.28 20.96
CA ILE A 131 -0.25 5.03 20.33
C ILE A 131 -0.15 3.55 19.99
N GLY A 132 0.34 3.23 18.80
CA GLY A 132 0.64 1.86 18.38
C GLY A 132 -0.41 1.22 17.47
N SER A 133 -1.66 1.08 17.94
CA SER A 133 -2.76 0.52 17.14
C SER A 133 -4.04 1.34 17.25
N PRO A 134 -4.74 1.58 16.12
CA PRO A 134 -6.07 2.18 16.13
C PRO A 134 -7.17 1.23 16.61
N VAL A 135 -6.90 -0.07 16.75
CA VAL A 135 -7.89 -1.08 17.16
C VAL A 135 -7.60 -1.57 18.58
N PRO A 136 -8.62 -1.75 19.45
CA PRO A 136 -8.43 -2.42 20.73
C PRO A 136 -7.96 -3.87 20.54
N ASN A 137 -7.06 -4.32 21.43
CA ASN A 137 -6.63 -5.72 21.53
C ASN A 137 -7.74 -6.63 22.04
#